data_AF-A0A969I7V5-F1
#
_entry.id   AF-A0A969I7V5-F1
#
_cell.length_a   1.000
_cell.length_b   1.000
_cell.length_c   1.000
_cell.angle_alpha   90.00
_cell.angle_beta   90.00
_cell.angle_gamma   90.00
#
_symmetry.space_group_name_H-M   'P 1'
#
loop_
_entity.id
_entity.type
_entity.pdbx_description
1 polymer ?
#
loop_
_entity_poly.entity_id
_entity_poly.type
_entity_poly.pdbx_seq_one_letter_code
_entity_poly.pdbx_strand_id
1 'polypeptide(L)'
;IIVGIDNPFNGTLTTEQVRGIFTGQITNWQEIGGPNATIRVINRPPVSGTHQAFQDIVLDGQPFGNAPNITTMPRDETTGMIQQLGTDGIGYATYVQVANQSTARSLLVDGINPRANNYPLQRQLAYVYQEPASDEVAAFLGFVGSPAGQQAVNNTP
;
A
#
# COMPACT_ATOMS: atom_id res chain seq x y z
N ILE A 1 -3.10 2.59 2.22
CA ILE A 1 -2.34 3.80 2.64
C ILE A 1 -2.13 3.74 4.14
N ILE A 2 -0.92 4.04 4.63
CA ILE A 2 -0.57 3.89 6.04
C ILE A 2 0.14 5.12 6.58
N VAL A 3 -0.07 5.40 7.87
CA VAL A 3 0.62 6.44 8.64
C VAL A 3 1.09 5.84 9.97
N GLY A 4 2.01 6.51 10.65
CA GLY A 4 2.39 6.12 12.01
C GLY A 4 1.21 6.20 12.97
N ILE A 5 1.24 5.41 14.04
CA ILE A 5 0.13 5.32 14.99
C ILE A 5 -0.20 6.69 15.61
N ASP A 6 0.84 7.49 15.89
CA ASP A 6 0.76 8.83 16.49
C ASP A 6 0.66 9.97 15.45
N ASN A 7 0.46 9.66 14.17
CA ASN A 7 0.23 10.69 13.17
C ASN A 7 -1.10 11.41 13.48
N PRO A 8 -1.13 12.77 13.54
CA PRO A 8 -2.30 13.53 13.97
C PRO A 8 -3.44 13.57 12.94
N PHE A 9 -3.21 13.14 11.69
CA PHE A 9 -4.26 13.11 10.67
C PHE A 9 -5.25 11.96 10.89
N ASN A 10 -6.47 12.29 11.32
CA ASN A 10 -7.53 11.31 11.61
C ASN A 10 -8.65 11.29 10.55
N GLY A 11 -8.46 11.98 9.42
CA GLY A 11 -9.41 12.02 8.32
C GLY A 11 -9.37 10.79 7.41
N THR A 12 -10.22 10.82 6.40
CA THR A 12 -10.14 9.95 5.21
C THR A 12 -9.45 10.71 4.09
N LEU A 13 -8.74 10.00 3.22
CA LEU A 13 -8.23 10.58 1.97
C LEU A 13 -9.18 10.24 0.83
N THR A 14 -9.24 11.07 -0.21
CA THR A 14 -9.76 10.64 -1.52
C THR A 14 -8.66 9.99 -2.35
N THR A 15 -9.02 9.20 -3.35
CA THR A 15 -8.04 8.64 -4.29
C THR A 15 -7.19 9.74 -4.96
N GLU A 16 -7.79 10.88 -5.31
CA GLU A 16 -7.08 12.03 -5.87
C GLU A 16 -6.12 12.67 -4.86
N GLN A 17 -6.49 12.76 -3.60
CA GLN A 17 -5.59 13.27 -2.55
C GLN A 17 -4.40 12.33 -2.33
N VAL A 18 -4.63 11.02 -2.34
CA VAL A 18 -3.53 10.05 -2.30
C VAL A 18 -2.61 10.29 -3.50
N ARG A 19 -3.15 10.37 -4.72
CA ARG A 19 -2.35 10.67 -5.91
C ARG A 19 -1.55 11.96 -5.74
N GLY A 20 -2.21 13.05 -5.33
CA GLY A 20 -1.57 14.36 -5.12
C GLY A 20 -0.44 14.33 -4.09
N ILE A 21 -0.58 13.56 -3.01
CA ILE A 21 0.48 13.38 -2.01
C ILE A 21 1.69 12.68 -2.63
N PHE A 22 1.49 11.57 -3.33
CA PHE A 22 2.58 10.75 -3.86
C PHE A 22 3.21 11.29 -5.14
N THR A 23 2.53 12.21 -5.86
CA THR A 23 3.12 13.02 -6.94
C THR A 23 3.78 14.31 -6.44
N GLY A 24 3.61 14.65 -5.16
CA GLY A 24 4.17 15.86 -4.55
C GLY A 24 3.38 17.14 -4.82
N GLN A 25 2.17 17.04 -5.35
CA GLN A 25 1.24 18.17 -5.52
C GLN A 25 0.64 18.63 -4.19
N ILE A 26 0.45 17.71 -3.25
CA ILE A 26 -0.02 17.97 -1.88
C ILE A 26 1.15 17.65 -0.94
N THR A 27 1.62 18.65 -0.21
CA THR A 27 2.84 18.52 0.63
C THR A 27 2.60 18.82 2.09
N ASN A 28 1.42 19.33 2.45
CA ASN A 28 1.04 19.66 3.82
C ASN A 28 -0.36 19.15 4.16
N TRP A 29 -0.53 18.58 5.35
CA TRP A 29 -1.81 18.04 5.82
C TRP A 29 -2.93 19.10 5.84
N GLN A 30 -2.61 20.38 6.01
CA GLN A 30 -3.61 21.47 6.01
C GLN A 30 -4.35 21.61 4.68
N GLU A 31 -3.72 21.22 3.57
CA GLU A 31 -4.31 21.29 2.22
C GLU A 31 -5.49 20.32 2.07
N ILE A 32 -5.60 19.35 2.97
CA ILE A 32 -6.61 18.29 2.99
C ILE A 32 -7.35 18.23 4.34
N GLY A 33 -7.40 19.35 5.05
CA GLY A 33 -8.17 19.50 6.30
C GLY A 33 -7.52 18.92 7.55
N GLY A 34 -6.23 18.59 7.48
CA GLY A 34 -5.41 18.18 8.62
C GLY A 34 -4.69 19.34 9.32
N PRO A 35 -3.77 19.04 10.25
CA PRO A 35 -2.94 20.06 10.90
C PRO A 35 -1.98 20.74 9.92
N ASN A 36 -1.49 21.93 10.25
CA ASN A 36 -0.40 22.57 9.50
C ASN A 36 0.93 21.86 9.77
N ALA A 37 1.20 20.81 8.99
CA ALA A 37 2.38 19.98 9.09
C ALA A 37 2.73 19.38 7.73
N THR A 38 4.02 19.36 7.39
CA THR A 38 4.53 18.73 6.17
C THR A 38 4.20 17.24 6.17
N ILE A 39 3.79 16.72 5.02
CA ILE A 39 3.56 15.30 4.76
C ILE A 39 4.88 14.67 4.32
N ARG A 40 5.48 13.77 5.09
CA ARG A 40 6.70 13.08 4.67
C ARG A 40 6.37 11.75 4.00
N VAL A 41 6.56 11.65 2.69
CA VAL A 41 6.27 10.43 1.94
C VAL A 41 7.45 9.45 2.05
N ILE A 42 7.16 8.23 2.47
CA ILE A 42 8.09 7.10 2.47
C ILE A 42 7.71 6.16 1.34
N ASN A 43 8.48 6.25 0.26
CA ASN A 43 8.28 5.50 -0.96
C ASN A 43 9.13 4.21 -0.98
N ARG A 44 8.66 3.18 -1.67
CA ARG A 44 9.42 1.94 -1.92
C ARG A 44 10.36 2.12 -3.12
N PRO A 45 11.46 1.36 -3.21
CA PRO A 45 12.32 1.40 -4.39
C PRO A 45 11.61 0.83 -5.64
N PRO A 46 11.99 1.25 -6.87
CA PRO A 46 11.36 0.81 -8.12
C PRO A 46 11.37 -0.71 -8.38
N VAL A 47 12.28 -1.45 -7.73
CA VAL A 47 12.33 -2.92 -7.78
C VAL A 47 11.15 -3.59 -7.06
N SER A 48 10.41 -2.84 -6.24
CA SER A 48 9.23 -3.37 -5.53
C SER A 48 8.05 -3.54 -6.48
N GLY A 49 7.48 -4.76 -6.54
CA GLY A 49 6.20 -4.97 -7.23
C GLY A 49 5.04 -4.16 -6.61
N THR A 50 5.16 -3.76 -5.33
CA THR A 50 4.18 -2.87 -4.69
C THR A 50 4.36 -1.42 -5.14
N HIS A 51 5.58 -0.98 -5.43
CA HIS A 51 5.83 0.34 -6.06
C HIS A 51 5.18 0.39 -7.45
N GLN A 52 5.44 -0.61 -8.28
CA GLN A 52 4.91 -0.69 -9.65
C GLN A 52 3.38 -0.71 -9.64
N ALA A 53 2.76 -1.58 -8.83
CA ALA A 53 1.31 -1.62 -8.70
C ALA A 53 0.73 -0.28 -8.18
N PHE A 54 1.41 0.39 -7.24
CA PHE A 54 0.95 1.69 -6.75
C PHE A 54 1.01 2.77 -7.84
N GLN A 55 2.07 2.77 -8.63
CA GLN A 55 2.21 3.67 -9.77
C GLN A 55 1.06 3.48 -10.77
N ASP A 56 0.78 2.23 -11.14
CA ASP A 56 -0.24 1.91 -12.12
C ASP A 56 -1.65 2.25 -11.60
N ILE A 57 -1.97 1.82 -10.38
CA ILE A 57 -3.34 1.89 -9.84
C ILE A 57 -3.66 3.28 -9.29
N VAL A 58 -2.74 3.89 -8.57
CA VAL A 58 -2.99 5.12 -7.80
C VAL A 58 -2.56 6.33 -8.60
N LEU A 59 -1.37 6.25 -9.21
CA LEU A 59 -0.79 7.36 -9.96
C LEU A 59 -1.22 7.40 -11.43
N ASP A 60 -2.02 6.43 -11.88
CA ASP A 60 -2.47 6.33 -13.28
C ASP A 60 -1.26 6.31 -14.25
N GLY A 61 -0.24 5.53 -13.88
CA GLY A 61 1.03 5.41 -14.60
C GLY A 61 2.00 6.58 -14.43
N GLN A 62 1.60 7.70 -13.82
CA GLN A 62 2.48 8.83 -13.57
C GLN A 62 3.63 8.46 -12.62
N PRO A 63 4.83 9.02 -12.80
CA PRO A 63 5.93 8.77 -11.86
C PRO A 63 5.60 9.32 -10.47
N PHE A 64 6.23 8.74 -9.45
CA PHE A 64 6.28 9.36 -8.13
C PHE A 64 6.94 10.75 -8.21
N GLY A 65 6.50 11.65 -7.34
CA GLY A 65 7.07 12.99 -7.26
C GLY A 65 8.53 13.00 -6.79
N ASN A 66 9.21 14.12 -7.05
CA ASN A 66 10.58 14.39 -6.61
C ASN A 66 10.65 15.54 -5.58
N ALA A 67 9.52 15.88 -4.96
CA ALA A 67 9.46 16.93 -3.96
C ALA A 67 10.35 16.58 -2.73
N PRO A 68 10.94 17.58 -2.03
CA PRO A 68 11.90 17.33 -0.94
C PRO A 68 11.36 16.48 0.22
N ASN A 69 10.04 16.43 0.39
CA ASN A 69 9.35 15.64 1.40
C ASN A 69 9.11 14.18 0.98
N ILE A 70 9.55 13.77 -0.21
CA ILE A 70 9.43 12.40 -0.72
C ILE A 70 10.79 11.71 -0.65
N THR A 71 10.86 10.64 0.15
CA THR A 71 12.07 9.82 0.29
C THR A 71 11.79 8.41 -0.22
N THR A 72 12.65 7.91 -1.11
CA THR A 72 12.59 6.51 -1.56
C THR A 72 13.55 5.66 -0.73
N MET A 73 13.03 4.59 -0.12
CA MET A 73 13.81 3.66 0.68
C MET A 73 14.84 2.90 -0.17
N PRO A 74 15.99 2.51 0.40
CA PRO A 74 17.02 1.76 -0.33
C PRO A 74 16.65 0.28 -0.55
N ARG A 75 15.67 -0.26 0.18
CA ARG A 75 15.24 -1.67 0.12
C ARG A 75 13.72 -1.77 0.17
N ASP A 76 13.18 -2.81 -0.44
CA ASP A 76 11.75 -3.11 -0.36
C ASP A 76 11.46 -3.88 0.94
N GLU A 77 11.05 -3.17 1.99
CA GLU A 77 10.74 -3.76 3.29
C GLU A 77 9.62 -3.00 4.01
N THR A 78 8.55 -3.70 4.39
CA THR A 78 7.41 -3.06 5.06
C THR A 78 7.73 -2.66 6.50
N THR A 79 8.52 -3.46 7.23
CA THR A 79 8.94 -3.13 8.60
C THR A 79 9.77 -1.85 8.64
N GLY A 80 10.75 -1.71 7.74
CA GLY A 80 11.57 -0.50 7.65
C GLY A 80 10.74 0.74 7.26
N MET A 81 9.74 0.58 6.38
CA MET A 81 8.80 1.66 6.07
C MET A 81 8.04 2.10 7.32
N ILE A 82 7.44 1.15 8.05
CA ILE A 82 6.66 1.42 9.27
C ILE A 82 7.51 2.18 10.30
N GLN A 83 8.75 1.74 10.53
CA GLN A 83 9.69 2.41 11.45
C GLN A 83 10.00 3.85 11.06
N GLN A 84 9.98 4.15 9.76
CA GLN A 84 10.23 5.50 9.26
C GLN A 84 8.99 6.39 9.28
N LEU A 85 7.78 5.91 9.58
CA LEU A 85 6.58 6.74 9.51
C LEU A 85 6.57 7.86 10.56
N GLY A 86 6.97 7.61 11.81
CA GLY A 86 6.93 8.64 12.86
C GLY A 86 5.55 9.30 13.00
N THR A 87 5.51 10.60 13.28
CA THR A 87 4.26 11.37 13.43
C THR A 87 3.85 12.13 12.18
N ASP A 88 4.73 12.24 11.19
CA ASP A 88 4.58 13.08 9.98
C ASP A 88 4.56 12.26 8.68
N GLY A 89 4.88 10.97 8.77
CA GLY A 89 5.09 10.10 7.62
C GLY A 89 3.83 9.42 7.10
N ILE A 90 3.81 9.22 5.78
CA ILE A 90 2.83 8.43 5.03
C ILE A 90 3.54 7.44 4.11
N GLY A 91 2.98 6.25 3.96
CA GLY A 91 3.49 5.22 3.06
C GLY A 91 2.37 4.30 2.55
N TYR A 92 2.77 3.18 1.95
CA TYR A 92 1.85 2.19 1.42
C TYR A 92 2.41 0.76 1.54
N ALA A 93 1.51 -0.15 1.89
CA ALA A 93 1.78 -1.57 2.08
C ALA A 93 0.52 -2.37 1.76
N THR A 94 0.66 -3.69 1.61
CA THR A 94 -0.52 -4.55 1.54
C THR A 94 -1.22 -4.57 2.90
N TYR A 95 -2.53 -4.71 2.89
CA TYR A 95 -3.34 -4.64 4.11
C TYR A 95 -2.88 -5.65 5.19
N VAL A 96 -2.67 -6.90 4.78
CA VAL A 96 -2.22 -8.02 5.62
C VAL A 96 -0.93 -7.69 6.40
N GLN A 97 0.00 -6.95 5.79
CA GLN A 97 1.27 -6.61 6.44
C GLN A 97 1.11 -5.60 7.59
N VAL A 98 0.00 -4.87 7.60
CA VAL A 98 -0.26 -3.76 8.53
C VAL A 98 -1.41 -4.02 9.49
N ALA A 99 -2.30 -4.96 9.16
CA ALA A 99 -3.49 -5.31 9.93
C ALA A 99 -3.25 -5.48 11.45
N ASN A 100 -2.10 -6.05 11.83
CA ASN A 100 -1.74 -6.36 13.23
C ASN A 100 -0.55 -5.54 13.76
N GLN A 101 -0.21 -4.42 13.10
CA GLN A 101 0.87 -3.55 13.56
C GLN A 101 0.38 -2.63 14.67
N SER A 102 1.21 -2.41 15.69
CA SER A 102 0.91 -1.50 16.81
C SER A 102 1.45 -0.08 16.60
N THR A 103 2.40 0.10 15.69
CA THR A 103 3.11 1.37 15.45
C THR A 103 2.68 2.07 14.17
N ALA A 104 1.80 1.46 13.38
CA ALA A 104 1.23 2.04 12.17
C ALA A 104 -0.25 1.69 12.05
N ARG A 105 -1.00 2.55 11.38
CA ARG A 105 -2.41 2.35 11.08
C ARG A 105 -2.72 2.65 9.62
N SER A 106 -3.74 1.98 9.10
CA SER A 106 -4.24 2.24 7.75
C SER A 106 -5.20 3.42 7.76
N LEU A 107 -5.14 4.25 6.71
CA LEU A 107 -6.14 5.28 6.44
C LEU A 107 -7.25 4.72 5.54
N LEU A 108 -8.47 5.22 5.73
CA LEU A 108 -9.55 5.04 4.78
C LEU A 108 -9.23 5.82 3.50
N VAL A 109 -9.65 5.26 2.37
CA VAL A 109 -9.60 5.94 1.06
C VAL A 109 -11.00 5.93 0.48
N ASP A 110 -11.48 7.09 0.05
CA ASP A 110 -12.86 7.34 -0.36
C ASP A 110 -13.88 6.93 0.72
N GLY A 111 -13.50 7.01 2.00
CA GLY A 111 -14.30 6.57 3.14
C GLY A 111 -14.37 5.05 3.31
N ILE A 112 -13.68 4.27 2.48
CA ILE A 112 -13.78 2.81 2.45
C ILE A 112 -12.60 2.18 3.21
N ASN A 113 -12.89 1.15 4.00
CA ASN A 113 -11.88 0.38 4.73
C ASN A 113 -11.08 -0.51 3.78
N PRO A 114 -9.75 -0.63 3.92
CA PRO A 114 -8.93 -1.50 3.07
C PRO A 114 -9.29 -2.99 3.10
N ARG A 115 -10.07 -3.46 4.07
CA ARG A 115 -10.65 -4.82 4.08
C ARG A 115 -11.90 -4.98 3.24
N ALA A 116 -12.53 -3.88 2.83
CA ALA A 116 -13.77 -3.95 2.08
C ALA A 116 -13.51 -4.43 0.65
N ASN A 117 -14.38 -5.30 0.14
CA ASN A 117 -14.29 -5.84 -1.22
C ASN A 117 -14.35 -4.75 -2.31
N ASN A 118 -14.88 -3.57 -2.00
CA ASN A 118 -14.98 -2.43 -2.90
C ASN A 118 -13.94 -1.32 -2.60
N TYR A 119 -12.86 -1.62 -1.86
CA TYR A 119 -11.78 -0.66 -1.65
C TYR A 119 -11.16 -0.23 -2.99
N PRO A 120 -10.95 1.07 -3.24
CA PRO A 120 -10.56 1.55 -4.57
C PRO A 120 -9.13 1.15 -4.97
N LEU A 121 -8.24 0.93 -4.00
CA LEU A 121 -6.83 0.64 -4.27
C LEU A 121 -6.56 -0.87 -4.11
N GLN A 122 -6.98 -1.64 -5.11
CA GLN A 122 -6.82 -3.09 -5.16
C GLN A 122 -5.95 -3.52 -6.34
N ARG A 123 -5.20 -4.61 -6.14
CA ARG A 123 -4.46 -5.28 -7.21
C ARG A 123 -4.87 -6.73 -7.29
N GLN A 124 -4.97 -7.25 -8.51
CA GLN A 124 -5.06 -8.69 -8.73
C GLN A 124 -3.65 -9.29 -8.74
N LEU A 125 -3.51 -10.46 -8.13
CA LEU A 125 -2.29 -11.26 -8.20
C LEU A 125 -2.59 -12.52 -9.00
N ALA A 126 -1.66 -12.90 -9.86
CA ALA A 126 -1.78 -14.08 -10.71
C ALA A 126 -0.60 -15.03 -10.47
N TYR A 127 -0.87 -16.33 -10.62
CA TYR A 127 0.18 -17.33 -10.77
C TYR A 127 0.58 -17.41 -12.24
N VAL A 128 1.88 -17.33 -12.51
CA VAL A 128 2.45 -17.44 -13.86
C VAL A 128 3.35 -18.65 -13.88
N TYR A 129 3.14 -19.54 -14.85
CA TYR A 129 3.91 -20.77 -15.03
C TYR A 129 4.14 -21.05 -16.52
N GLN A 130 5.16 -21.86 -16.81
CA GLN A 130 5.45 -22.29 -18.18
C GLN A 130 4.52 -23.43 -18.59
N GLU A 131 4.02 -23.39 -19.83
CA GLU A 131 3.28 -24.51 -20.41
C GLU A 131 4.22 -25.46 -21.18
N PRO A 132 4.05 -26.79 -21.05
CA PRO A 132 3.12 -27.46 -20.12
C PRO A 132 3.61 -27.35 -18.65
N ALA A 133 2.68 -27.28 -17.70
CA ALA A 133 3.00 -27.34 -16.28
C ALA A 133 3.63 -28.70 -15.92
N SER A 134 4.63 -28.70 -15.03
CA SER A 134 5.10 -29.96 -14.42
C SER A 134 4.02 -30.50 -13.47
N ASP A 135 4.14 -31.78 -13.09
CA ASP A 135 3.21 -32.41 -12.16
C ASP A 135 3.16 -31.68 -10.81
N GLU A 136 4.30 -31.17 -10.33
CA GLU A 136 4.37 -30.41 -9.08
C GLU A 136 3.67 -29.05 -9.19
N VAL A 137 3.83 -28.36 -10.32
CA VAL A 137 3.14 -27.08 -10.57
C VAL A 137 1.64 -27.31 -10.67
N ALA A 138 1.21 -28.33 -11.42
CA ALA A 138 -0.21 -28.68 -11.55
C ALA A 138 -0.83 -29.06 -10.20
N ALA A 139 -0.12 -29.84 -9.38
CA ALA A 139 -0.57 -30.19 -8.03
C ALA A 139 -0.70 -28.96 -7.13
N PHE A 140 0.27 -28.04 -7.16
CA PHE A 140 0.20 -26.80 -6.39
C PHE A 140 -0.97 -25.90 -6.83
N LEU A 141 -1.16 -25.69 -8.14
CA LEU A 141 -2.29 -24.93 -8.66
C LEU A 141 -3.64 -25.56 -8.28
N GLY A 142 -3.72 -26.89 -8.32
CA GLY A 142 -4.88 -27.65 -7.86
C GLY A 142 -5.16 -27.44 -6.36
N PHE A 143 -4.13 -27.43 -5.52
CA PHE A 143 -4.27 -27.12 -4.09
C PHE A 143 -4.76 -25.69 -3.86
N VAL A 144 -4.17 -24.70 -4.54
CA VAL A 144 -4.57 -23.29 -4.42
C VAL A 144 -6.04 -23.09 -4.76
N GLY A 145 -6.56 -23.77 -5.79
CA GLY A 145 -7.97 -23.73 -6.18
C GLY A 145 -8.91 -24.57 -5.29
N SER A 146 -8.38 -25.43 -4.42
CA SER A 146 -9.18 -26.29 -3.54
C SER A 146 -9.82 -25.52 -2.38
N PRO A 147 -10.87 -26.07 -1.72
CA PRO A 147 -11.45 -25.46 -0.53
C PRO A 147 -10.41 -25.18 0.58
N ALA A 148 -9.42 -26.07 0.76
CA ALA A 148 -8.37 -25.88 1.75
C ALA A 148 -7.42 -24.73 1.38
N GLY A 149 -7.06 -24.61 0.10
CA GLY A 149 -6.25 -23.49 -0.41
C GLY A 149 -6.97 -22.15 -0.25
N GLN A 150 -8.25 -22.08 -0.61
CA GLN A 150 -9.07 -20.88 -0.44
C GLN A 150 -9.25 -20.52 1.04
N GLN A 151 -9.42 -21.50 1.93
CA GLN A 151 -9.49 -21.27 3.37
C GLN A 151 -8.17 -20.71 3.92
N ALA A 152 -7.02 -21.19 3.44
CA ALA A 152 -5.72 -20.67 3.84
C ALA A 152 -5.56 -19.18 3.47
N VAL A 153 -6.05 -18.78 2.29
CA VAL A 153 -6.06 -17.36 1.87
C VAL A 153 -7.00 -16.54 2.76
N ASN A 154 -8.23 -17.00 2.98
CA ASN A 154 -9.24 -16.27 3.75
C ASN A 154 -8.90 -16.09 5.24
N ASN A 155 -8.07 -16.98 5.82
CA ASN A 155 -7.62 -16.90 7.20
C ASN A 155 -6.42 -15.95 7.39
N THR A 156 -5.91 -15.37 6.31
CA THR A 156 -4.87 -14.33 6.39
C THR A 156 -5.49 -13.02 6.93
N PRO A 157 -4.88 -12.39 7.97
CA PRO A 157 -5.49 -11.28 8.72
C PRO A 157 -5.71 -9.95 7.97
#